data_AF-A0A7C7XU70-F1
#
_entry.id   AF-A0A7C7XU70-F1
#
_cell.length_a   1.000
_cell.length_b   1.000
_cell.length_c   1.000
_cell.angle_alpha   90.00
_cell.angle_beta   90.00
_cell.angle_gamma   90.00
#
_symmetry.space_group_name_H-M   'P 1'
#
loop_
_entity.id
_entity.type
_entity.pdbx_description
1 polymer ?
#
loop_
_entity_poly.entity_id
_entity_poly.type
_entity_poly.pdbx_seq_one_letter_code
_entity_poly.pdbx_strand_id
1 'polypeptide(L)'
;MLFKSKSNPNIDQEQINLVETAQKRVKQKKRLFFHFSVMLFGIASLLIINILFGIKEEIILYNYPWSYWLSAFWVLVLLSHTYNVYITNRFMGENWGKEQIKKLVQKQEIQIAKIKAEFEKEARIKAESELFNHNNPKNLITLIAAASENNVIGKDNKLIWHLSDDLKHFKDLTKGHVVIMGRKTFESMPKALPNRTNIVITRKTDYIANDAIVVHSLNQALEKTVDDNQPFIIGGGEIYNIAIKIADRIELTRVHTEIDGDAYFPEINDNIWKEVSREKRLKDEKHNYDFTFIRYDKK
;
A
#
# COMPACT_ATOMS: atom_id res chain seq x y z
N MET A 1 -7.94 -1.12 -18.27
CA MET A 1 -7.64 -1.00 -16.83
C MET A 1 -7.03 0.37 -16.59
N LEU A 2 -7.84 1.29 -16.05
CA LEU A 2 -7.43 2.66 -15.75
C LEU A 2 -6.61 2.65 -14.47
N PHE A 3 -5.36 3.11 -14.55
CA PHE A 3 -4.58 3.49 -13.38
C PHE A 3 -5.33 4.61 -12.65
N LYS A 4 -6.12 4.26 -11.64
CA LYS A 4 -6.60 5.24 -10.64
C LYS A 4 -5.37 5.72 -9.89
N SER A 5 -4.80 6.83 -10.35
CA SER A 5 -3.94 7.69 -9.55
C SER A 5 -4.69 8.00 -8.26
N LYS A 6 -4.18 7.49 -7.13
CA LYS A 6 -4.58 8.00 -5.81
C LYS A 6 -4.04 9.42 -5.73
N SER A 7 -4.84 10.41 -6.15
CA SER A 7 -4.56 11.80 -5.88
C SER A 7 -4.67 12.00 -4.38
N ASN A 8 -3.52 11.98 -3.71
CA ASN A 8 -3.42 12.38 -2.32
C ASN A 8 -3.79 13.88 -2.27
N PRO A 9 -4.80 14.30 -1.50
CA PRO A 9 -5.27 15.69 -1.51
C PRO A 9 -4.35 16.64 -0.73
N ASN A 10 -3.32 16.12 -0.08
CA ASN A 10 -2.21 16.93 0.42
C ASN A 10 -1.38 17.34 -0.79
N ILE A 11 -1.37 18.63 -1.11
CA ILE A 11 -0.48 19.21 -2.11
C ILE A 11 0.92 18.62 -1.88
N ASP A 12 1.41 17.89 -2.87
CA ASP A 12 2.68 17.16 -2.75
C ASP A 12 3.76 18.18 -2.37
N GLN A 13 4.34 18.03 -1.17
CA GLN A 13 5.34 18.95 -0.63
C GLN A 13 6.52 19.12 -1.62
N GLU A 14 6.74 18.12 -2.48
CA GLU A 14 7.67 18.16 -3.58
C GLU A 14 7.27 19.18 -4.66
N GLN A 15 5.99 19.21 -5.06
CA GLN A 15 5.44 20.21 -5.96
C GLN A 15 5.47 21.62 -5.34
N ILE A 16 5.19 21.75 -4.04
CA ILE A 16 5.29 23.05 -3.33
C ILE A 16 6.72 23.56 -3.40
N ASN A 17 7.71 22.74 -3.04
CA ASN A 17 9.12 23.12 -3.07
C ASN A 17 9.60 23.49 -4.48
N LEU A 18 9.14 22.77 -5.51
CA LEU A 18 9.41 23.09 -6.91
C LEU A 18 8.83 24.45 -7.29
N VAL A 19 7.57 24.70 -6.94
CA VAL A 19 6.88 25.98 -7.20
C VAL A 19 7.56 27.13 -6.46
N GLU A 20 7.89 26.98 -5.19
CA GLU A 20 8.60 28.01 -4.42
C GLU A 20 9.98 28.31 -5.02
N THR A 21 10.71 27.29 -5.45
CA THR A 21 12.01 27.45 -6.12
C THR A 21 11.85 28.18 -7.45
N ALA A 22 10.82 27.85 -8.23
CA ALA A 22 10.49 28.52 -9.48
C ALA A 22 10.05 29.98 -9.24
N GLN A 23 9.26 30.27 -8.21
CA GLN A 23 8.85 31.63 -7.84
C GLN A 23 10.03 32.50 -7.42
N LYS A 24 10.93 31.97 -6.56
CA LYS A 24 12.19 32.64 -6.20
C LYS A 24 12.99 32.99 -7.45
N ARG A 25 12.98 32.12 -8.47
CA ARG A 25 13.64 32.36 -9.75
C ARG A 25 13.01 33.43 -10.61
N VAL A 26 11.70 33.41 -10.74
CA VAL A 26 10.96 34.48 -11.43
C VAL A 26 11.27 35.82 -10.78
N LYS A 27 11.34 35.88 -9.44
CA LYS A 27 11.70 37.10 -8.71
C LYS A 27 13.14 37.58 -9.02
N GLN A 28 14.13 36.69 -9.06
CA GLN A 28 15.51 37.03 -9.44
C GLN A 28 15.60 37.58 -10.86
N LYS A 29 14.93 36.94 -11.83
CA LYS A 29 14.91 37.41 -13.23
C LYS A 29 14.17 38.73 -13.38
N LYS A 30 13.04 38.93 -12.68
CA LYS A 30 12.33 40.22 -12.64
C LYS A 30 13.22 41.34 -12.08
N ARG A 31 14.00 41.07 -11.03
CA ARG A 31 14.94 42.04 -10.46
C ARG A 31 16.05 42.41 -11.45
N LEU A 32 16.59 41.43 -12.18
CA LEU A 32 17.56 41.69 -13.24
C LEU A 32 16.96 42.56 -14.35
N PHE A 33 15.75 42.24 -14.81
CA PHE A 33 15.06 43.04 -15.83
C PHE A 33 14.80 44.48 -15.35
N PHE A 34 14.37 44.65 -14.10
CA PHE A 34 14.20 45.98 -13.51
C PHE A 34 15.52 46.77 -13.48
N HIS A 35 16.62 46.17 -13.02
CA HIS A 35 17.93 46.81 -13.03
C HIS A 35 18.39 47.15 -14.46
N PHE A 36 18.13 46.28 -15.43
CA PHE A 36 18.38 46.55 -16.84
C PHE A 36 17.62 47.78 -17.35
N SER A 37 16.30 47.87 -17.08
CA SER A 37 15.48 49.01 -17.49
C SER A 37 15.94 50.32 -16.85
N VAL A 38 16.23 50.32 -15.54
CA VAL A 38 16.74 51.50 -14.82
C VAL A 38 18.09 51.94 -15.38
N MET A 39 18.99 51.00 -15.67
CA MET A 39 20.29 51.30 -16.26
C MET A 39 20.13 51.94 -17.65
N LEU A 40 19.26 51.40 -18.50
CA LEU A 40 19.05 51.88 -19.86
C LEU A 40 18.51 53.31 -19.86
N PHE A 41 17.54 53.59 -19.00
CA PHE A 41 17.01 54.95 -18.79
C PHE A 41 18.05 55.89 -18.17
N GLY A 42 18.85 55.41 -17.22
CA GLY A 42 19.91 56.19 -16.58
C GLY A 42 21.01 56.59 -17.55
N ILE A 43 21.49 55.66 -18.39
CA ILE A 43 22.48 55.94 -19.44
C ILE A 43 21.91 56.95 -20.45
N ALA A 44 20.68 56.74 -20.94
CA ALA A 44 20.04 57.66 -21.86
C ALA A 44 19.93 59.07 -21.27
N SER A 45 19.48 59.18 -20.01
CA SER A 45 19.35 60.46 -19.31
C SER A 45 20.70 61.14 -19.10
N LEU A 46 21.74 60.40 -18.70
CA LEU A 46 23.10 60.92 -18.53
C LEU A 46 23.68 61.45 -19.84
N LEU A 47 23.49 60.73 -20.95
CA LEU A 47 23.94 61.15 -22.27
C LEU A 47 23.17 62.38 -22.76
N ILE A 48 21.84 62.42 -22.58
CA ILE A 48 21.00 63.57 -22.94
C ILE A 48 21.41 64.81 -22.15
N ILE A 49 21.62 64.68 -20.84
CA ILE A 49 22.05 65.78 -19.97
C ILE A 49 23.42 66.31 -20.40
N ASN A 50 24.35 65.39 -20.70
CA ASN A 50 25.68 65.76 -21.17
C ASN A 50 25.64 66.49 -22.52
N ILE A 51 24.76 66.07 -23.44
CA ILE A 51 24.62 66.69 -24.77
C ILE A 51 23.88 68.04 -24.72
N LEU A 52 22.80 68.15 -23.93
CA LEU A 52 21.93 69.33 -23.93
C LEU A 52 22.43 70.46 -23.02
N PHE A 53 23.06 70.13 -21.90
CA PHE A 53 23.36 71.10 -20.84
C PHE A 53 24.85 71.27 -20.56
N GLY A 54 25.73 70.49 -21.20
CA GLY A 54 27.19 70.63 -21.06
C GLY A 54 27.68 70.51 -19.61
N ILE A 55 26.97 69.77 -18.76
CA ILE A 55 27.25 69.72 -17.33
C ILE A 55 28.60 69.03 -17.10
N LYS A 56 29.53 69.76 -16.48
CA LYS A 56 30.91 69.30 -16.17
C LYS A 56 31.70 68.88 -17.41
N GLU A 57 31.55 69.59 -18.53
CA GLU A 57 32.34 69.39 -19.77
C GLU A 57 33.86 69.42 -19.57
N GLU A 58 34.35 70.10 -18.53
CA GLU A 58 35.78 70.20 -18.21
C GLU A 58 36.37 68.91 -17.59
N ILE A 59 35.52 67.98 -17.12
CA ILE A 59 35.97 66.71 -16.55
C ILE A 59 36.09 65.67 -17.66
N ILE A 60 37.21 65.74 -18.38
CA ILE A 60 37.57 64.81 -19.44
C ILE A 60 38.58 63.81 -18.88
N LEU A 61 38.25 62.53 -18.97
CA LEU A 61 39.12 61.44 -18.53
C LEU A 61 39.49 60.60 -19.75
N TYR A 62 40.78 60.51 -20.09
CA TYR A 62 41.28 59.79 -21.28
C TYR A 62 40.57 60.20 -22.58
N ASN A 63 40.40 61.51 -22.82
CA ASN A 63 39.71 62.06 -24.00
C ASN A 63 38.20 61.71 -24.12
N TYR A 64 37.58 61.18 -23.07
CA TYR A 64 36.14 60.94 -23.01
C TYR A 64 35.48 61.72 -21.87
N PRO A 65 34.26 62.26 -22.08
CA PRO A 65 33.49 62.87 -21.01
C PRO A 65 33.20 61.90 -19.86
N TRP A 66 33.09 62.42 -18.64
CA TRP A 66 32.76 61.64 -17.43
C TRP A 66 31.51 60.74 -17.56
N SER A 67 30.54 61.14 -18.39
CA SER A 67 29.27 60.41 -18.64
C SER A 67 29.49 59.03 -19.29
N TYR A 68 30.53 58.87 -20.11
CA TYR A 68 30.88 57.60 -20.75
C TYR A 68 31.46 56.61 -19.74
N TRP A 69 32.33 57.09 -18.83
CA TRP A 69 32.90 56.26 -17.77
C TRP A 69 31.84 55.81 -16.76
N LEU A 70 30.90 56.69 -16.41
CA LEU A 70 29.76 56.31 -15.58
C LEU A 70 28.90 55.27 -16.30
N SER A 71 28.58 55.48 -17.58
CA SER A 71 27.82 54.50 -18.39
C SER A 71 28.53 53.14 -18.45
N ALA A 72 29.85 53.12 -18.64
CA ALA A 72 30.66 51.90 -18.68
C ALA A 72 30.64 51.15 -17.33
N PHE A 73 30.76 51.88 -16.21
CA PHE A 73 30.64 51.29 -14.88
C PHE A 73 29.27 50.62 -14.67
N TRP A 74 28.19 51.30 -15.05
CA TRP A 74 26.84 50.77 -14.94
C TRP A 74 26.63 49.50 -15.79
N VAL A 75 27.18 49.46 -17.01
CA VAL A 75 27.17 48.26 -17.86
C VAL A 75 27.92 47.11 -17.19
N LEU A 76 29.07 47.36 -16.55
CA LEU A 76 29.84 46.35 -15.84
C LEU A 76 29.06 45.77 -14.65
N VAL A 77 28.36 46.61 -13.89
CA VAL A 77 27.46 46.17 -12.81
C VAL A 77 26.33 45.27 -13.35
N LEU A 78 25.71 45.64 -14.47
CA LEU A 78 24.68 44.80 -15.10
C LEU A 78 25.23 43.46 -15.58
N LEU A 79 26.41 43.44 -16.21
CA LEU A 79 27.06 42.20 -16.66
C LEU A 79 27.34 41.28 -15.47
N SER A 80 27.86 41.82 -14.37
CA SER A 80 28.08 41.08 -13.13
C SER A 80 26.77 40.49 -12.57
N HIS A 81 25.70 41.29 -12.54
CA HIS A 81 24.39 40.82 -12.08
C HIS A 81 23.79 39.75 -13.02
N THR A 82 23.94 39.92 -14.33
CA THR A 82 23.48 38.96 -15.36
C THR A 82 24.22 37.63 -15.20
N TYR A 83 25.54 37.68 -15.05
CA TYR A 83 26.36 36.50 -14.78
C TYR A 83 25.89 35.79 -13.49
N ASN A 84 25.62 36.55 -12.43
CA ASN A 84 25.14 35.98 -11.17
C ASN A 84 23.79 35.23 -11.30
N VAL A 85 22.86 35.80 -12.06
CA VAL A 85 21.50 35.26 -12.22
C VAL A 85 21.45 34.04 -13.14
N TYR A 86 22.26 34.01 -14.20
CA TYR A 86 22.19 32.96 -15.23
C TYR A 86 23.27 31.88 -15.12
N ILE A 87 24.48 32.22 -14.66
CA ILE A 87 25.60 31.28 -14.58
C ILE A 87 25.71 30.68 -13.18
N THR A 88 25.94 31.51 -12.16
CA THR A 88 26.24 31.03 -10.79
C THR A 88 25.02 30.42 -10.13
N ASN A 89 23.87 31.07 -10.28
CA ASN A 89 22.61 30.48 -9.91
C ASN A 89 22.02 29.87 -11.18
N ARG A 90 22.11 28.55 -11.41
CA ARG A 90 21.29 27.84 -12.43
C ARG A 90 20.05 27.15 -11.81
N PHE A 91 18.90 27.19 -12.49
CA PHE A 91 17.72 26.44 -12.04
C PHE A 91 18.02 24.94 -12.22
N MET A 92 17.82 24.14 -11.16
CA MET A 92 18.26 22.74 -11.10
C MET A 92 19.78 22.56 -11.34
N GLY A 93 20.60 23.36 -10.64
CA GLY A 93 22.06 23.19 -10.66
C GLY A 93 22.52 21.86 -10.03
N GLU A 94 23.82 21.59 -10.09
CA GLU A 94 24.42 20.32 -9.66
C GLU A 94 24.05 19.96 -8.20
N ASN A 95 24.03 20.93 -7.29
CA ASN A 95 23.64 20.71 -5.89
C ASN A 95 22.18 20.27 -5.76
N TRP A 96 21.28 20.88 -6.52
CA TRP A 96 19.87 20.47 -6.55
C TRP A 96 19.75 19.03 -7.08
N GLY A 97 20.49 18.69 -8.15
CA GLY A 97 20.54 17.33 -8.69
C GLY A 97 21.03 16.31 -7.67
N LYS A 98 22.12 16.61 -6.94
CA LYS A 98 22.63 15.77 -5.85
C LYS A 98 21.61 15.57 -4.74
N GLU A 99 20.89 16.63 -4.34
CA GLU A 99 19.82 16.53 -3.34
C GLU A 99 18.65 15.65 -3.83
N GLN A 100 18.24 15.78 -5.10
CA GLN A 100 17.20 14.91 -5.65
C GLN A 100 17.64 13.45 -5.71
N ILE A 101 18.87 13.18 -6.17
CA ILE A 101 19.42 11.82 -6.18
C ILE A 101 19.43 11.24 -4.76
N LYS A 102 19.93 12.00 -3.76
CA LYS A 102 19.93 11.56 -2.37
C LYS A 102 18.51 11.22 -1.87
N LYS A 103 17.52 12.05 -2.19
CA LYS A 103 16.11 11.77 -1.85
C LYS A 103 15.58 10.52 -2.53
N LEU A 104 15.88 10.32 -3.81
CA LEU A 104 15.48 9.12 -4.55
C LEU A 104 16.11 7.85 -3.97
N VAL A 105 17.41 7.92 -3.62
CA VAL A 105 18.13 6.83 -2.94
C VAL A 105 17.47 6.53 -1.60
N GLN A 106 17.16 7.54 -0.78
CA GLN A 106 16.45 7.34 0.49
C GLN A 106 15.06 6.70 0.30
N LYS A 107 14.28 7.16 -0.70
CA LYS A 107 12.98 6.55 -1.04
C LYS A 107 13.17 5.07 -1.45
N GLN A 108 14.20 4.76 -2.22
CA GLN A 108 14.54 3.38 -2.60
C GLN A 108 14.97 2.53 -1.40
N GLU A 109 15.83 3.05 -0.51
CA GLU A 109 16.27 2.36 0.70
C GLU A 109 15.09 2.00 1.61
N ILE A 110 14.15 2.92 1.81
CA ILE A 110 12.92 2.66 2.58
C ILE A 110 12.10 1.55 1.92
N GLN A 111 11.95 1.60 0.59
CA GLN A 111 11.20 0.58 -0.14
C GLN A 111 11.89 -0.79 -0.06
N ILE A 112 13.22 -0.85 -0.19
CA ILE A 112 14.02 -2.07 -0.04
C ILE A 112 13.87 -2.63 1.37
N ALA A 113 13.95 -1.78 2.41
CA ALA A 113 13.78 -2.20 3.79
C ALA A 113 12.38 -2.79 4.03
N LYS A 114 11.33 -2.18 3.46
CA LYS A 114 9.96 -2.69 3.54
C LYS A 114 9.83 -4.08 2.89
N ILE A 115 10.37 -4.24 1.68
CA ILE A 115 10.35 -5.52 0.96
C ILE A 115 11.12 -6.60 1.74
N LYS A 116 12.29 -6.28 2.30
CA LYS A 116 13.06 -7.20 3.13
C LYS A 116 12.27 -7.66 4.35
N ALA A 117 11.62 -6.73 5.06
CA ALA A 117 10.80 -7.06 6.22
C ALA A 117 9.57 -7.94 5.85
N GLU A 118 8.93 -7.69 4.71
CA GLU A 118 7.86 -8.54 4.19
C GLU A 118 8.37 -9.95 3.84
N PHE A 119 9.52 -10.04 3.18
CA PHE A 119 10.16 -11.31 2.83
C PHE A 119 10.59 -12.14 4.06
N GLU A 120 11.22 -11.52 5.06
CA GLU A 120 11.59 -12.20 6.32
C GLU A 120 10.35 -12.75 7.04
N LYS A 121 9.25 -12.00 7.02
CA LYS A 121 7.98 -12.44 7.59
C LYS A 121 7.39 -13.63 6.83
N GLU A 122 7.46 -13.63 5.51
CA GLU A 122 7.04 -14.75 4.65
C GLU A 122 7.90 -15.99 4.88
N ALA A 123 9.22 -15.83 4.95
CA ALA A 123 10.16 -16.92 5.24
C ALA A 123 9.86 -17.56 6.61
N ARG A 124 9.58 -16.75 7.64
CA ARG A 124 9.21 -17.26 8.96
C ARG A 124 7.92 -18.08 8.94
N ILE A 125 6.90 -17.60 8.22
CA ILE A 125 5.62 -18.32 8.07
C ILE A 125 5.83 -19.68 7.43
N LYS A 126 6.63 -19.71 6.35
CA LYS A 126 6.92 -20.94 5.63
C LYS A 126 7.66 -21.94 6.52
N ALA A 127 8.67 -21.47 7.28
CA ALA A 127 9.39 -22.30 8.24
C ALA A 127 8.50 -22.83 9.38
N GLU A 128 7.57 -22.01 9.89
CA GLU A 128 6.57 -22.43 10.90
C GLU A 128 5.67 -23.55 10.34
N SER A 129 5.20 -23.43 9.10
CA SER A 129 4.39 -24.44 8.41
C SER A 129 5.18 -25.73 8.12
N GLU A 130 6.40 -25.63 7.62
CA GLU A 130 7.29 -26.78 7.39
C GLU A 130 7.60 -27.54 8.70
N LEU A 131 7.83 -26.81 9.80
CA LEU A 131 8.04 -27.40 11.12
C LEU A 131 6.78 -28.13 11.60
N PHE A 132 5.59 -27.55 11.39
CA PHE A 132 4.33 -28.23 11.70
C PHE A 132 4.21 -29.54 10.92
N ASN A 133 4.47 -29.51 9.60
CA ASN A 133 4.38 -30.68 8.73
C ASN A 133 5.37 -31.77 9.14
N HIS A 134 6.60 -31.39 9.50
CA HIS A 134 7.62 -32.32 10.01
C HIS A 134 7.16 -33.04 11.28
N ASN A 135 6.53 -32.31 12.20
CA ASN A 135 6.06 -32.87 13.48
C ASN A 135 4.75 -33.65 13.36
N ASN A 136 3.96 -33.43 12.30
CA ASN A 136 2.66 -34.05 12.07
C ASN A 136 2.63 -34.71 10.68
N PRO A 137 3.14 -35.95 10.54
CA PRO A 137 3.28 -36.62 9.24
C PRO A 137 1.96 -37.08 8.64
N LYS A 138 0.86 -37.06 9.41
CA LYS A 138 -0.49 -37.37 8.91
C LYS A 138 -1.18 -36.07 8.57
N ASN A 139 -1.79 -36.00 7.38
CA ASN A 139 -2.66 -34.89 6.99
C ASN A 139 -3.79 -34.72 8.01
N LEU A 140 -3.90 -33.51 8.56
CA LEU A 140 -4.92 -33.08 9.51
C LEU A 140 -5.84 -32.09 8.79
N ILE A 141 -6.91 -32.61 8.19
CA ILE A 141 -7.88 -31.76 7.47
C ILE A 141 -8.73 -31.02 8.51
N THR A 142 -8.62 -29.68 8.52
CA THR A 142 -9.30 -28.84 9.50
C THR A 142 -10.42 -28.03 8.85
N LEU A 143 -11.65 -28.14 9.34
CA LEU A 143 -12.69 -27.17 9.02
C LEU A 143 -12.53 -25.96 9.93
N ILE A 144 -12.61 -24.74 9.40
CA ILE A 144 -12.60 -23.53 10.22
C ILE A 144 -13.74 -22.60 9.82
N ALA A 145 -14.63 -22.30 10.76
CA ALA A 145 -15.81 -21.50 10.49
C ALA A 145 -16.22 -20.67 11.71
N ALA A 146 -16.88 -19.55 11.45
CA ALA A 146 -17.71 -18.88 12.44
C ALA A 146 -19.18 -19.18 12.12
N ALA A 147 -19.97 -19.54 13.13
CA ALA A 147 -21.39 -19.85 12.99
C ALA A 147 -22.19 -19.30 14.19
N SER A 148 -23.38 -18.78 13.91
CA SER A 148 -24.40 -18.43 14.92
C SER A 148 -24.98 -19.66 15.61
N GLU A 149 -25.78 -19.52 16.67
CA GLU A 149 -26.38 -20.65 17.41
C GLU A 149 -27.21 -21.58 16.50
N ASN A 150 -27.93 -21.01 15.53
CA ASN A 150 -28.70 -21.75 14.53
C ASN A 150 -27.87 -22.20 13.32
N ASN A 151 -26.55 -22.32 13.47
CA ASN A 151 -25.56 -22.75 12.47
C ASN A 151 -25.46 -21.86 11.20
N VAL A 152 -26.08 -20.68 11.16
CA VAL A 152 -25.93 -19.77 10.03
C VAL A 152 -24.50 -19.21 9.99
N ILE A 153 -23.89 -19.21 8.79
CA ILE A 153 -22.52 -18.71 8.53
C ILE A 153 -22.49 -17.52 7.56
N GLY A 154 -23.58 -17.28 6.83
CA GLY A 154 -23.60 -16.31 5.74
C GLY A 154 -25.00 -16.02 5.23
N LYS A 155 -25.16 -14.82 4.67
CA LYS A 155 -26.38 -14.35 4.00
C LYS A 155 -25.99 -13.53 2.77
N ASP A 156 -26.65 -13.75 1.64
CA ASP A 156 -26.45 -12.98 0.40
C ASP A 156 -24.98 -12.94 -0.05
N ASN A 157 -24.25 -14.06 0.13
CA ASN A 157 -22.80 -14.18 -0.10
C ASN A 157 -21.94 -13.17 0.69
N LYS A 158 -22.36 -12.77 1.89
CA LYS A 158 -21.59 -11.92 2.80
C LYS A 158 -21.45 -12.59 4.17
N LEU A 159 -20.34 -12.29 4.83
CA LEU A 159 -20.17 -12.55 6.26
C LEU A 159 -21.12 -11.64 7.04
N ILE A 160 -21.86 -12.21 7.98
CA ILE A 160 -22.94 -11.50 8.69
C ILE A 160 -22.43 -10.70 9.89
N TRP A 161 -21.22 -11.00 10.39
CA TRP A 161 -20.60 -10.28 11.49
C TRP A 161 -19.17 -9.85 11.16
N HIS A 162 -18.74 -8.81 11.87
CA HIS A 162 -17.35 -8.36 11.89
C HIS A 162 -16.78 -8.60 13.30
N LEU A 163 -16.15 -9.77 13.48
CA LEU A 163 -15.53 -10.15 14.74
C LEU A 163 -14.01 -10.08 14.58
N SER A 164 -13.41 -9.01 15.11
CA SER A 164 -11.98 -8.71 14.88
C SER A 164 -11.07 -9.80 15.45
N ASP A 165 -11.38 -10.32 16.63
CA ASP A 165 -10.61 -11.39 17.27
C ASP A 165 -10.75 -12.73 16.51
N ASP A 166 -11.93 -13.04 15.97
CA ASP A 166 -12.15 -14.22 15.12
C ASP A 166 -11.35 -14.12 13.82
N LEU A 167 -11.38 -12.97 13.14
CA LEU A 167 -10.58 -12.74 11.93
C LEU A 167 -9.07 -12.87 12.20
N LYS A 168 -8.62 -12.42 13.39
CA LYS A 168 -7.24 -12.61 13.83
C LYS A 168 -6.94 -14.09 14.08
N HIS A 169 -7.81 -14.79 14.80
CA HIS A 169 -7.67 -16.22 15.07
C HIS A 169 -7.63 -17.05 13.78
N PHE A 170 -8.58 -16.82 12.86
CA PHE A 170 -8.61 -17.41 11.53
C PHE A 170 -7.31 -17.16 10.75
N LYS A 171 -6.82 -15.92 10.77
CA LYS A 171 -5.57 -15.58 10.10
C LYS A 171 -4.38 -16.29 10.73
N ASP A 172 -4.30 -16.35 12.05
CA ASP A 172 -3.17 -16.93 12.75
C ASP A 172 -3.12 -18.45 12.58
N LEU A 173 -4.27 -19.13 12.54
CA LEU A 173 -4.36 -20.58 12.28
C LEU A 173 -4.05 -20.94 10.83
N THR A 174 -4.54 -20.17 9.86
CA THR A 174 -4.48 -20.56 8.44
C THR A 174 -3.23 -20.08 7.70
N LYS A 175 -2.45 -19.17 8.29
CA LYS A 175 -1.30 -18.52 7.64
C LYS A 175 -0.17 -19.53 7.40
N GLY A 176 0.34 -19.56 6.17
CA GLY A 176 1.35 -20.54 5.75
C GLY A 176 0.79 -21.88 5.31
N HIS A 177 -0.52 -22.06 5.37
CA HIS A 177 -1.22 -23.28 4.97
C HIS A 177 -2.08 -23.06 3.72
N VAL A 178 -2.57 -24.17 3.18
CA VAL A 178 -3.50 -24.24 2.07
C VAL A 178 -4.91 -23.99 2.61
N VAL A 179 -5.62 -23.06 1.97
CA VAL A 179 -7.02 -22.74 2.29
C VAL A 179 -7.91 -23.14 1.11
N ILE A 180 -8.87 -24.03 1.37
CA ILE A 180 -9.78 -24.60 0.38
C ILE A 180 -11.15 -23.98 0.58
N MET A 181 -11.72 -23.45 -0.50
CA MET A 181 -13.02 -22.80 -0.45
C MET A 181 -13.84 -22.99 -1.72
N GLY A 182 -15.14 -22.74 -1.64
CA GLY A 182 -16.02 -22.69 -2.81
C GLY A 182 -15.95 -21.35 -3.53
N ARG A 183 -16.28 -21.35 -4.83
CA ARG A 183 -16.32 -20.14 -5.68
C ARG A 183 -17.06 -18.95 -5.05
N LYS A 184 -18.26 -19.17 -4.51
CA LYS A 184 -19.07 -18.09 -3.90
C LYS A 184 -18.37 -17.45 -2.69
N THR A 185 -17.69 -18.27 -1.88
CA THR A 185 -16.89 -17.78 -0.75
C THR A 185 -15.71 -16.95 -1.24
N PHE A 186 -15.01 -17.41 -2.27
CA PHE A 186 -13.92 -16.64 -2.87
C PHE A 186 -14.39 -15.30 -3.44
N GLU A 187 -15.52 -15.28 -4.17
CA GLU A 187 -16.12 -14.07 -4.74
C GLU A 187 -16.62 -13.08 -3.67
N SER A 188 -16.94 -13.54 -2.46
CA SER A 188 -17.32 -12.66 -1.34
C SER A 188 -16.14 -11.89 -0.74
N MET A 189 -14.91 -12.37 -0.96
CA MET A 189 -13.70 -11.75 -0.43
C MET A 189 -13.18 -10.67 -1.40
N PRO A 190 -12.58 -9.58 -0.89
CA PRO A 190 -12.04 -8.52 -1.74
C PRO A 190 -10.83 -8.97 -2.58
N LYS A 191 -10.12 -9.99 -2.12
CA LYS A 191 -8.95 -10.60 -2.78
C LYS A 191 -8.63 -11.95 -2.14
N ALA A 192 -7.79 -12.74 -2.81
CA ALA A 192 -7.19 -13.94 -2.23
C ALA A 192 -6.49 -13.63 -0.91
N LEU A 193 -6.51 -14.62 -0.01
CA LEU A 193 -5.94 -14.49 1.31
C LEU A 193 -4.40 -14.48 1.23
N PRO A 194 -3.70 -13.42 1.66
CA PRO A 194 -2.25 -13.35 1.53
C PRO A 194 -1.56 -14.37 2.43
N ASN A 195 -0.35 -14.79 2.03
CA ASN A 195 0.49 -15.78 2.72
C ASN A 195 -0.17 -17.14 2.92
N ARG A 196 -1.03 -17.53 1.98
CA ARG A 196 -1.81 -18.77 1.95
C ARG A 196 -1.94 -19.25 0.52
N THR A 197 -1.89 -20.55 0.32
CA THR A 197 -2.22 -21.15 -0.97
C THR A 197 -3.74 -21.24 -1.07
N ASN A 198 -4.35 -20.40 -1.89
CA ASN A 198 -5.81 -20.36 -2.03
C ASN A 198 -6.24 -21.37 -3.09
N ILE A 199 -7.15 -22.28 -2.74
CA ILE A 199 -7.76 -23.23 -3.67
C ILE A 199 -9.27 -22.96 -3.75
N VAL A 200 -9.77 -22.77 -4.97
CA VAL A 200 -11.17 -22.50 -5.26
C VAL A 200 -11.80 -23.68 -5.98
N ILE A 201 -12.80 -24.28 -5.35
CA ILE A 201 -13.60 -25.37 -5.92
C ILE A 201 -14.79 -24.78 -6.68
N THR A 202 -14.92 -25.16 -7.95
CA THR A 202 -16.02 -24.73 -8.82
C THR A 202 -16.36 -25.78 -9.87
N ARG A 203 -17.65 -25.88 -10.21
CA ARG A 203 -18.10 -26.68 -11.37
C ARG A 203 -17.93 -25.95 -12.70
N LYS A 204 -17.66 -24.64 -12.65
CA LYS A 204 -17.48 -23.79 -13.84
C LYS A 204 -16.06 -23.96 -14.38
N THR A 205 -15.91 -24.61 -15.52
CA THR A 205 -14.61 -24.98 -16.11
C THR A 205 -13.84 -23.81 -16.71
N ASP A 206 -14.53 -22.74 -17.10
CA ASP A 206 -13.95 -21.49 -17.62
C ASP A 206 -13.70 -20.43 -16.53
N TYR A 207 -13.81 -20.80 -15.25
CA TYR A 207 -13.60 -19.87 -14.15
C TYR A 207 -12.12 -19.60 -13.89
N ILE A 208 -11.75 -18.33 -13.79
CA ILE A 208 -10.39 -17.87 -13.49
C ILE A 208 -10.44 -17.10 -12.17
N ALA A 209 -9.57 -17.47 -11.24
CA ALA A 209 -9.38 -16.78 -9.98
C ALA A 209 -7.96 -16.17 -9.94
N ASN A 210 -7.87 -14.88 -9.61
CA ASN A 210 -6.56 -14.23 -9.42
C ASN A 210 -5.96 -14.68 -8.09
N ASP A 211 -4.67 -15.02 -8.10
CA ASP A 211 -3.91 -15.46 -6.91
C ASP A 211 -4.52 -16.68 -6.19
N ALA A 212 -5.21 -17.55 -6.94
CA ALA A 212 -5.76 -18.81 -6.43
C ALA A 212 -5.75 -19.92 -7.49
N ILE A 213 -5.65 -21.16 -7.02
CA ILE A 213 -5.70 -22.37 -7.84
C ILE A 213 -7.14 -22.81 -7.99
N VAL A 214 -7.62 -22.97 -9.22
CA VAL A 214 -8.99 -23.44 -9.49
C VAL A 214 -9.00 -24.94 -9.69
N VAL A 215 -9.91 -25.63 -9.00
CA VAL A 215 -10.12 -27.09 -9.11
C VAL A 215 -11.62 -27.41 -9.18
N HIS A 216 -11.95 -28.65 -9.55
CA HIS A 216 -13.34 -29.04 -9.84
C HIS A 216 -13.93 -30.07 -8.88
N SER A 217 -13.16 -30.51 -7.88
CA SER A 217 -13.65 -31.40 -6.83
C SER A 217 -12.85 -31.23 -5.54
N LEU A 218 -13.41 -31.70 -4.43
CA LEU A 218 -12.71 -31.72 -3.14
C LEU A 218 -11.46 -32.62 -3.19
N ASN A 219 -11.53 -33.76 -3.86
CA ASN A 219 -10.37 -34.65 -4.01
C ASN A 219 -9.25 -33.96 -4.77
N GLN A 220 -9.56 -33.27 -5.87
CA GLN A 220 -8.57 -32.47 -6.60
C GLN A 220 -7.98 -31.35 -5.75
N ALA A 221 -8.76 -30.75 -4.84
CA ALA A 221 -8.25 -29.76 -3.91
C ALA A 221 -7.21 -30.37 -2.95
N LEU A 222 -7.50 -31.55 -2.39
CA LEU A 222 -6.60 -32.26 -1.48
C LEU A 222 -5.34 -32.78 -2.18
N GLU A 223 -5.41 -33.16 -3.45
CA GLU A 223 -4.21 -33.48 -4.26
C GLU A 223 -3.25 -32.29 -4.43
N LYS A 224 -3.70 -31.06 -4.15
CA LYS A 224 -2.86 -29.86 -4.16
C LYS A 224 -2.32 -29.48 -2.79
N THR A 225 -2.59 -30.27 -1.75
CA THR A 225 -2.09 -30.05 -0.39
C THR A 225 -0.89 -30.96 -0.06
N VAL A 226 -0.16 -31.47 -1.05
CA VAL A 226 0.91 -32.47 -0.84
C VAL A 226 2.01 -31.96 0.09
N ASP A 227 2.36 -30.68 -0.01
CA ASP A 227 3.40 -30.06 0.80
C ASP A 227 2.85 -29.39 2.09
N ASP A 228 1.57 -29.63 2.41
CA ASP A 228 0.90 -29.08 3.58
C ASP A 228 0.06 -30.14 4.30
N ASN A 229 0.53 -30.56 5.48
CA ASN A 229 -0.15 -31.56 6.29
C ASN A 229 -1.31 -30.95 7.09
N GLN A 230 -1.58 -29.65 7.00
CA GLN A 230 -2.69 -28.99 7.69
C GLN A 230 -3.54 -28.11 6.78
N PRO A 231 -4.20 -28.67 5.76
CA PRO A 231 -5.08 -27.88 4.93
C PRO A 231 -6.34 -27.46 5.70
N PHE A 232 -6.75 -26.22 5.47
CA PHE A 232 -7.94 -25.63 6.08
C PHE A 232 -9.06 -25.49 5.07
N ILE A 233 -10.23 -26.00 5.42
CA ILE A 233 -11.45 -25.83 4.63
C ILE A 233 -12.24 -24.69 5.25
N ILE A 234 -12.41 -23.63 4.47
CA ILE A 234 -12.96 -22.34 4.92
C ILE A 234 -14.37 -22.07 4.35
N GLY A 235 -15.01 -23.11 3.82
CA GLY A 235 -16.41 -23.10 3.39
C GLY A 235 -16.62 -22.85 1.89
N GLY A 236 -17.80 -22.45 1.43
CA GLY A 236 -19.05 -22.23 2.18
C GLY A 236 -19.82 -23.51 2.51
N GLY A 237 -21.11 -23.37 2.80
CA GLY A 237 -21.96 -24.47 3.31
C GLY A 237 -21.90 -25.76 2.50
N GLU A 238 -21.96 -25.69 1.17
CA GLU A 238 -21.82 -26.88 0.29
C GLU A 238 -20.47 -27.57 0.48
N ILE A 239 -19.38 -26.81 0.58
CA ILE A 239 -18.03 -27.35 0.78
C ILE A 239 -17.90 -27.96 2.18
N TYR A 240 -18.45 -27.31 3.20
CA TYR A 240 -18.46 -27.89 4.55
C TYR A 240 -19.23 -29.21 4.61
N ASN A 241 -20.39 -29.31 3.96
CA ASN A 241 -21.23 -30.52 3.94
C ASN A 241 -20.52 -31.74 3.36
N ILE A 242 -19.69 -31.54 2.33
CA ILE A 242 -18.90 -32.64 1.76
C ILE A 242 -17.63 -32.90 2.58
N ALA A 243 -17.02 -31.84 3.12
CA ALA A 243 -15.74 -31.91 3.82
C ALA A 243 -15.84 -32.50 5.22
N ILE A 244 -16.93 -32.29 5.95
CA ILE A 244 -17.09 -32.77 7.33
C ILE A 244 -16.99 -34.30 7.44
N LYS A 245 -17.26 -35.03 6.36
CA LYS A 245 -17.14 -36.50 6.32
C LYS A 245 -15.69 -36.97 6.41
N ILE A 246 -14.76 -36.19 5.85
CA ILE A 246 -13.34 -36.53 5.73
C ILE A 246 -12.45 -35.71 6.65
N ALA A 247 -12.95 -34.61 7.23
CA ALA A 247 -12.19 -33.78 8.16
C ALA A 247 -11.79 -34.56 9.42
N ASP A 248 -10.68 -34.14 10.01
CA ASP A 248 -10.13 -34.67 11.26
C ASP A 248 -10.38 -33.70 12.44
N ARG A 249 -10.50 -32.41 12.15
CA ARG A 249 -10.67 -31.33 13.15
C ARG A 249 -11.68 -30.28 12.70
N ILE A 250 -12.36 -29.67 13.66
CA ILE A 250 -13.18 -28.47 13.48
C ILE A 250 -12.70 -27.40 14.45
N GLU A 251 -12.35 -26.23 13.92
CA GLU A 251 -12.13 -24.98 14.66
C GLU A 251 -13.36 -24.10 14.44
N LEU A 252 -14.26 -24.08 15.42
CA LEU A 252 -15.54 -23.39 15.32
C LEU A 252 -15.57 -22.17 16.23
N THR A 253 -15.85 -21.00 15.67
CA THR A 253 -16.27 -19.83 16.44
C THR A 253 -17.79 -19.84 16.55
N ARG A 254 -18.33 -20.20 17.72
CA ARG A 254 -19.77 -20.13 18.00
C ARG A 254 -20.13 -18.73 18.45
N VAL A 255 -20.87 -17.99 17.62
CA VAL A 255 -21.37 -16.66 17.95
C VAL A 255 -22.71 -16.81 18.65
N HIS A 256 -22.83 -16.27 19.87
CA HIS A 256 -24.00 -16.43 20.73
C HIS A 256 -25.13 -15.48 20.33
N THR A 257 -25.69 -15.74 19.15
CA THR A 257 -26.83 -15.02 18.56
C THR A 257 -27.54 -15.94 17.58
N GLU A 258 -28.79 -15.65 17.27
CA GLU A 258 -29.55 -16.31 16.20
C GLU A 258 -29.85 -15.28 15.11
N ILE A 259 -29.59 -15.64 13.87
CA ILE A 259 -29.74 -14.74 12.72
C ILE A 259 -30.26 -15.51 11.51
N ASP A 260 -30.98 -14.83 10.63
CA ASP A 260 -31.41 -15.40 9.36
C ASP A 260 -30.24 -15.47 8.37
N GLY A 261 -30.12 -16.58 7.64
CA GLY A 261 -29.17 -16.70 6.54
C GLY A 261 -29.53 -17.80 5.55
N ASP A 262 -28.74 -17.87 4.48
CA ASP A 262 -28.91 -18.81 3.35
C ASP A 262 -27.78 -19.86 3.29
N ALA A 263 -26.74 -19.69 4.10
CA ALA A 263 -25.64 -20.61 4.23
C ALA A 263 -25.49 -21.07 5.68
N TYR A 264 -25.35 -22.39 5.85
CA TYR A 264 -25.30 -23.05 7.14
C TYR A 264 -24.03 -23.89 7.28
N PHE A 265 -23.50 -23.96 8.48
CA PHE A 265 -22.52 -24.96 8.87
C PHE A 265 -23.24 -26.30 9.12
N PRO A 266 -22.64 -27.45 8.78
CA PRO A 266 -23.26 -28.74 9.03
C PRO A 266 -23.44 -29.00 10.53
N GLU A 267 -24.45 -29.80 10.90
CA GLU A 267 -24.63 -30.24 12.27
C GLU A 267 -23.43 -31.07 12.75
N ILE A 268 -22.95 -30.75 13.95
CA ILE A 268 -21.86 -31.48 14.60
C ILE A 268 -22.47 -32.60 15.44
N ASN A 269 -22.26 -33.85 15.01
CA ASN A 269 -22.74 -35.02 15.74
C ASN A 269 -21.76 -35.39 16.86
N ASP A 270 -22.21 -35.28 18.11
CA ASP A 270 -21.43 -35.60 19.32
C ASP A 270 -20.98 -37.07 19.39
N ASN A 271 -21.57 -37.98 18.61
CA ASN A 271 -21.08 -39.36 18.51
C ASN A 271 -19.82 -39.49 17.65
N ILE A 272 -19.58 -38.53 16.74
CA ILE A 272 -18.44 -38.51 15.82
C ILE A 272 -17.36 -37.54 16.31
N TRP A 273 -17.78 -36.42 16.90
CA TRP A 273 -16.90 -35.33 17.30
C TRP A 273 -16.78 -35.24 18.81
N LYS A 274 -15.58 -34.91 19.30
CA LYS A 274 -15.32 -34.65 20.70
C LYS A 274 -14.78 -33.24 20.87
N GLU A 275 -15.41 -32.45 21.72
CA GLU A 275 -14.86 -31.16 22.13
C GLU A 275 -13.56 -31.36 22.93
N VAL A 276 -12.49 -30.69 22.52
CA VAL A 276 -11.16 -30.78 23.14
C VAL A 276 -10.65 -29.44 23.68
N SER A 277 -11.23 -28.33 23.24
CA SER A 277 -10.90 -26.99 23.74
C SER A 277 -12.10 -26.06 23.65
N ARG A 278 -12.21 -25.13 24.60
CA ARG A 278 -13.25 -24.10 24.64
C ARG A 278 -12.69 -22.83 25.26
N GLU A 279 -12.78 -21.71 24.55
CA GLU A 279 -12.37 -20.40 25.04
C GLU A 279 -13.48 -19.36 24.76
N LYS A 280 -14.04 -18.78 25.83
CA LYS A 280 -15.12 -17.79 25.73
C LYS A 280 -14.57 -16.38 25.58
N ARG A 281 -15.19 -15.58 24.71
CA ARG A 281 -14.95 -14.15 24.54
C ARG A 281 -16.27 -13.39 24.75
N LEU A 282 -16.24 -12.46 25.70
CA LEU A 282 -17.37 -11.58 25.97
C LEU A 282 -17.32 -10.39 25.01
N LYS A 283 -18.50 -9.86 24.70
CA LYS A 283 -18.68 -8.62 23.95
C LYS A 283 -17.95 -7.48 24.65
N ASP A 284 -17.35 -6.62 23.84
CA ASP A 284 -16.64 -5.43 24.26
C ASP A 284 -16.87 -4.33 23.21
N GLU A 285 -16.17 -3.21 23.31
CA GLU A 285 -16.28 -2.11 22.34
C GLU A 285 -15.93 -2.50 20.89
N LYS A 286 -15.25 -3.65 20.69
CA LYS A 286 -14.85 -4.15 19.37
C LYS A 286 -15.75 -5.27 18.84
N HIS A 287 -16.58 -5.87 19.70
CA HIS A 287 -17.37 -7.05 19.38
C HIS A 287 -18.82 -6.87 19.81
N ASN A 288 -19.75 -6.88 18.85
CA ASN A 288 -21.18 -6.69 19.12
C ASN A 288 -21.86 -7.92 19.75
N TYR A 289 -21.19 -9.08 19.73
CA TYR A 289 -21.73 -10.35 20.21
C TYR A 289 -20.71 -11.09 21.07
N ASP A 290 -21.19 -11.85 22.04
CA ASP A 290 -20.38 -12.86 22.71
C ASP A 290 -20.09 -13.99 21.72
N PHE A 291 -18.91 -14.59 21.78
CA PHE A 291 -18.58 -15.76 20.98
C PHE A 291 -17.61 -16.67 21.72
N THR A 292 -17.60 -17.94 21.34
CA THR A 292 -16.73 -18.95 21.92
C THR A 292 -15.93 -19.64 20.81
N PHE A 293 -14.61 -19.70 20.97
CA PHE A 293 -13.77 -20.58 20.17
C PHE A 293 -13.89 -22.00 20.72
N ILE A 294 -14.27 -22.94 19.87
CA ILE A 294 -14.45 -24.35 20.21
C ILE A 294 -13.66 -25.19 19.23
N ARG A 295 -12.83 -26.10 19.76
CA ARG A 295 -12.13 -27.09 18.96
C ARG A 295 -12.76 -28.46 19.15
N TYR A 296 -13.09 -29.11 18.05
CA TYR A 296 -13.49 -30.52 18.02
C TYR A 296 -12.45 -31.35 17.28
N ASP A 297 -12.09 -32.49 17.86
CA ASP A 297 -11.35 -33.54 17.17
C ASP A 297 -12.29 -34.70 16.88
N LYS A 298 -12.10 -35.35 15.73
CA LYS A 298 -12.82 -36.57 15.39
C LYS A 298 -12.43 -37.69 16.35
N LYS A 299 -13.43 -38.44 16.85
CA LYS A 299 -13.24 -39.57 17.76
C LYS A 299 -12.53 -40.74 17.10
#